data_AF-A0A9P5Q8B1-F1
#
_entry.id   AF-A0A9P5Q8B1-F1
#
_cell.length_a   1.000
_cell.length_b   1.000
_cell.length_c   1.000
_cell.angle_alpha   90.00
_cell.angle_beta   90.00
_cell.angle_gamma   90.00
#
_symmetry.space_group_name_H-M   'P 1'
#
loop_
_entity.id
_entity.type
_entity.pdbx_description
1 polymer ?
#
loop_
_entity_poly.entity_id
_entity_poly.type
_entity_poly.pdbx_seq_one_letter_code
_entity_poly.pdbx_strand_id
1 'polypeptide(L)'
;VQPNSSVQSDAFKSSDWGSESINSIKEDWRSFKVPLGIDESSITIGDLIDATEKENVTKVMLEEKLYTTWYHCRTVLMGDACHKMLPSAGRGAVNAMLDAVIIANSLYEIADNATYENIDSAFKEYYTERYPQAKSDLEASQRISKLVAGQTWMENLTRKIVLNYMPASLLRMAYVKSAAYRPQANFLPKIEYRGSGKVDPQKESKKSVAAV
;
A
#
# COMPACT_ATOMS: atom_id res chain seq x y z
N VAL A 1 22.71 12.81 -25.15
CA VAL A 1 21.92 11.69 -25.70
C VAL A 1 20.50 11.88 -25.23
N GLN A 2 19.61 12.30 -26.13
CA GLN A 2 18.18 12.45 -25.84
C GLN A 2 17.58 11.05 -25.64
N PRO A 3 16.80 10.80 -24.58
CA PRO A 3 16.10 9.53 -24.45
C PRO A 3 14.98 9.46 -25.51
N ASN A 4 14.91 8.34 -26.22
CA ASN A 4 13.90 8.06 -27.24
C ASN A 4 12.48 8.33 -26.71
N SER A 5 11.77 9.24 -27.39
CA SER A 5 10.42 9.70 -27.07
C SER A 5 9.31 8.66 -27.33
N SER A 6 9.64 7.51 -27.94
CA SER A 6 8.66 6.46 -28.28
C SER A 6 8.33 5.51 -27.13
N VAL A 7 9.15 5.44 -26.08
CA VAL A 7 8.90 4.54 -24.92
C VAL A 7 8.01 5.22 -23.87
N GLN A 8 7.94 6.56 -23.87
CA GLN A 8 7.11 7.32 -22.93
C GLN A 8 5.62 7.36 -23.32
N SER A 9 5.26 7.17 -24.60
CA SER A 9 3.87 7.32 -25.04
C SER A 9 2.96 6.14 -24.67
N ASP A 10 3.52 4.94 -24.59
CA ASP A 10 2.73 3.71 -24.40
C ASP A 10 2.45 3.45 -22.92
N ALA A 11 3.36 3.86 -22.03
CA ALA A 11 3.16 3.83 -20.59
C ALA A 11 2.01 4.75 -20.12
N PHE A 12 1.69 5.80 -20.89
CA PHE A 12 0.59 6.71 -20.59
C PHE A 12 -0.77 6.21 -21.12
N LYS A 13 -0.76 5.25 -22.07
CA LYS A 13 -1.97 4.75 -22.76
C LYS A 13 -2.44 3.37 -22.29
N SER A 14 -1.61 2.61 -21.58
CA SER A 14 -2.05 1.39 -20.90
C SER A 14 -2.84 1.78 -19.67
N SER A 15 -4.17 1.82 -19.75
CA SER A 15 -4.94 1.63 -18.53
C SER A 15 -4.70 0.19 -18.11
N ASP A 16 -3.76 -0.04 -17.18
CA ASP A 16 -3.52 -1.35 -16.55
C ASP A 16 -4.79 -1.94 -15.90
N TRP A 17 -5.87 -1.15 -15.88
CA TRP A 17 -7.20 -1.44 -15.36
C TRP A 17 -8.27 -1.67 -16.45
N GLY A 18 -7.94 -1.60 -17.74
CA GLY A 18 -8.86 -1.77 -18.85
C GLY A 18 -8.83 -3.17 -19.49
N SER A 19 -9.88 -3.52 -20.23
CA SER A 19 -10.03 -4.81 -20.92
C SER A 19 -9.00 -5.05 -22.03
N GLU A 20 -8.34 -3.99 -22.53
CA GLU A 20 -7.25 -4.10 -23.50
C GLU A 20 -6.00 -4.81 -22.93
N SER A 21 -5.87 -4.85 -21.60
CA SER A 21 -4.75 -5.51 -20.90
C SER A 21 -4.71 -7.04 -21.09
N ILE A 22 -5.83 -7.66 -21.49
CA ILE A 22 -5.98 -9.11 -21.70
C ILE A 22 -5.06 -9.63 -22.79
N ASN A 23 -4.88 -8.86 -23.87
CA ASN A 23 -4.02 -9.26 -24.99
C ASN A 23 -2.54 -9.40 -24.57
N SER A 24 -2.17 -8.87 -23.40
CA SER A 24 -0.83 -9.01 -22.83
C SER A 24 -0.68 -10.20 -21.87
N ILE A 25 -1.76 -10.94 -21.58
CA ILE A 25 -1.69 -12.18 -20.79
C ILE A 25 -0.92 -13.21 -21.62
N LYS A 26 0.11 -13.82 -21.03
CA LYS A 26 0.90 -14.84 -21.71
C LYS A 26 0.08 -16.13 -21.80
N GLU A 27 0.02 -16.73 -22.98
CA GLU A 27 -0.65 -18.02 -23.20
C GLU A 27 -0.18 -19.11 -22.22
N ASP A 28 1.12 -19.13 -21.89
CA ASP A 28 1.68 -20.07 -20.92
C ASP A 28 0.97 -20.05 -19.55
N TRP A 29 0.41 -18.91 -19.15
CA TRP A 29 -0.26 -18.77 -17.86
C TRP A 29 -1.60 -19.51 -17.81
N ARG A 30 -2.24 -19.69 -18.97
CA ARG A 30 -3.50 -20.41 -19.07
C ARG A 30 -3.36 -21.85 -18.61
N SER A 31 -2.16 -22.44 -18.68
CA SER A 31 -1.89 -23.81 -18.22
C SER A 31 -1.72 -23.96 -16.70
N PHE A 32 -1.61 -22.85 -15.95
CA PHE A 32 -1.44 -22.94 -14.49
C PHE A 32 -2.71 -23.48 -13.83
N LYS A 33 -2.53 -24.45 -12.93
CA LYS A 33 -3.64 -25.01 -12.15
C LYS A 33 -4.08 -24.06 -11.04
N VAL A 34 -5.37 -23.99 -10.80
CA VAL A 34 -5.95 -23.17 -9.72
C VAL A 34 -5.79 -23.91 -8.38
N PRO A 35 -5.10 -23.32 -7.38
CA PRO A 35 -4.84 -23.95 -6.09
C PRO A 35 -6.02 -23.79 -5.11
N LEU A 36 -7.25 -24.03 -5.57
CA LEU A 36 -8.43 -24.14 -4.72
C LEU A 36 -8.68 -25.62 -4.49
N GLY A 37 -8.50 -26.10 -3.26
CA GLY A 37 -8.47 -27.50 -2.84
C GLY A 37 -9.77 -28.30 -3.01
N ILE A 38 -10.37 -28.24 -4.19
CA ILE A 38 -11.28 -29.24 -4.71
C ILE A 38 -10.37 -30.39 -5.17
N ASP A 39 -10.57 -31.59 -4.63
CA ASP A 39 -9.80 -32.80 -4.97
C ASP A 39 -9.59 -32.87 -6.50
N GLU A 40 -8.33 -32.94 -6.92
CA GLU A 40 -7.89 -33.05 -8.31
C GLU A 40 -8.36 -31.97 -9.30
N SER A 41 -8.27 -30.67 -8.97
CA SER A 41 -8.65 -29.61 -9.93
C SER A 41 -7.86 -29.68 -11.26
N SER A 42 -8.54 -30.20 -12.29
CA SER A 42 -8.18 -30.09 -13.72
C SER A 42 -8.38 -28.67 -14.26
N ILE A 43 -8.99 -27.79 -13.45
CA ILE A 43 -9.30 -26.40 -13.79
C ILE A 43 -8.02 -25.57 -13.78
N THR A 44 -7.82 -24.89 -14.90
CA THR A 44 -6.69 -24.02 -15.16
C THR A 44 -7.10 -22.55 -15.08
N ILE A 45 -6.11 -21.66 -15.02
CA ILE A 45 -6.34 -20.21 -15.17
C ILE A 45 -7.01 -19.91 -16.53
N GLY A 46 -6.71 -20.68 -17.57
CA GLY A 46 -7.35 -20.57 -18.88
C GLY A 46 -8.86 -20.80 -18.82
N ASP A 47 -9.30 -21.82 -18.08
CA ASP A 47 -10.72 -22.12 -17.91
C ASP A 47 -11.46 -20.98 -17.19
N LEU A 48 -10.81 -20.35 -16.20
CA LEU A 48 -11.37 -19.17 -15.53
C LEU A 48 -11.47 -17.95 -16.47
N ILE A 49 -10.45 -17.72 -17.30
CA ILE A 49 -10.46 -16.64 -18.29
C ILE A 49 -11.59 -16.85 -19.30
N ASP A 50 -11.77 -18.08 -19.80
CA ASP A 50 -12.78 -18.38 -20.82
C ASP A 50 -14.21 -18.30 -20.28
N ALA A 51 -14.40 -18.60 -18.98
CA ALA A 51 -15.68 -18.46 -18.30
C ALA A 51 -16.01 -17.01 -17.90
N THR A 52 -15.07 -16.08 -18.03
CA THR A 52 -15.25 -14.67 -17.65
C THR A 52 -15.44 -13.81 -18.90
N GLU A 53 -16.45 -12.93 -18.91
CA GLU A 53 -16.61 -11.95 -19.98
C GLU A 53 -15.33 -11.12 -20.11
N LYS A 54 -14.87 -10.88 -21.35
CA LYS A 54 -13.56 -10.24 -21.60
C LYS A 54 -13.47 -8.89 -20.90
N GLU A 55 -14.55 -8.13 -20.88
CA GLU A 55 -14.63 -6.81 -20.25
C GLU A 55 -14.34 -6.84 -18.74
N ASN A 56 -14.47 -8.01 -18.10
CA ASN A 56 -14.24 -8.23 -16.68
C ASN A 56 -12.87 -8.85 -16.36
N VAL A 57 -12.04 -9.11 -17.37
CA VAL A 57 -10.67 -9.62 -17.17
C VAL A 57 -9.67 -8.48 -17.29
N THR A 58 -8.89 -8.26 -16.23
CA THR A 58 -7.88 -7.22 -16.18
C THR A 58 -6.55 -7.79 -15.72
N LYS A 59 -5.49 -7.50 -16.48
CA LYS A 59 -4.13 -7.84 -16.08
C LYS A 59 -3.44 -6.64 -15.46
N VAL A 60 -3.30 -6.68 -14.14
CA VAL A 60 -2.60 -5.64 -13.39
C VAL A 60 -1.14 -6.03 -13.19
N MET A 61 -0.23 -5.16 -13.64
CA MET A 61 1.19 -5.33 -13.34
C MET A 61 1.47 -4.87 -11.91
N LEU A 62 1.94 -5.79 -11.09
CA LEU A 62 2.34 -5.50 -9.72
C LEU A 62 3.76 -4.94 -9.71
N GLU A 63 3.91 -3.70 -9.30
CA GLU A 63 5.18 -3.01 -9.15
C GLU A 63 5.37 -2.54 -7.72
N GLU A 64 6.63 -2.44 -7.29
CA GLU A 64 6.99 -1.88 -5.99
C GLU A 64 7.91 -0.68 -6.16
N LYS A 65 7.59 0.42 -5.49
CA LYS A 65 8.42 1.60 -5.52
C LYS A 65 8.21 2.46 -4.28
N LEU A 66 9.31 2.84 -3.64
CA LEU A 66 9.35 3.91 -2.65
C LEU A 66 10.12 5.10 -3.23
N TYR A 67 9.43 6.22 -3.44
CA TYR A 67 10.04 7.46 -3.88
C TYR A 67 10.57 8.25 -2.69
N THR A 68 11.60 9.06 -2.89
CA THR A 68 12.23 9.88 -1.84
C THR A 68 11.79 11.35 -1.86
N THR A 69 11.06 11.75 -2.91
CA THR A 69 10.57 13.11 -3.08
C THR A 69 9.05 13.09 -3.07
N TRP A 70 8.44 13.53 -1.97
CA TRP A 70 6.98 13.49 -1.78
C TRP A 70 6.35 14.88 -1.84
N TYR A 71 7.16 15.94 -1.86
CA TYR A 71 6.68 17.30 -1.94
C TYR A 71 7.73 18.18 -2.58
N HIS A 72 7.29 19.32 -3.10
CA HIS A 72 8.14 20.38 -3.59
C HIS A 72 7.33 21.68 -3.61
N CYS A 73 7.81 22.72 -2.94
CA CYS A 73 7.10 23.99 -2.81
C CYS A 73 5.67 23.78 -2.28
N ARG A 74 4.65 24.13 -3.08
CA ARG A 74 3.23 24.04 -2.73
C ARG A 74 2.56 22.77 -3.26
N THR A 75 3.35 21.80 -3.73
CA THR A 75 2.86 20.53 -4.25
C THR A 75 3.25 19.41 -3.30
N VAL A 76 2.28 18.55 -2.96
CA VAL A 76 2.48 17.34 -2.16
C VAL A 76 1.89 16.14 -2.88
N LEU A 77 2.55 15.00 -2.74
CA LEU A 77 2.18 13.70 -3.28
C LEU A 77 1.79 12.78 -2.12
N MET A 78 0.97 11.76 -2.41
CA MET A 78 0.56 10.75 -1.44
C MET A 78 0.19 9.43 -2.13
N GLY A 79 0.05 8.35 -1.37
CA GLY A 79 -0.34 7.05 -1.92
C GLY A 79 0.68 6.47 -2.90
N ASP A 80 0.23 5.85 -3.98
CA ASP A 80 1.10 5.20 -4.98
C ASP A 80 2.11 6.15 -5.66
N ALA A 81 1.83 7.46 -5.68
CA ALA A 81 2.80 8.46 -6.14
C ALA A 81 4.04 8.58 -5.23
N CYS A 82 3.94 8.06 -4.00
CA CYS A 82 4.98 8.08 -2.97
C CYS A 82 5.50 6.67 -2.64
N HIS A 83 4.60 5.70 -2.53
CA HIS A 83 4.89 4.34 -2.05
C HIS A 83 3.98 3.27 -2.68
N LYS A 84 4.31 2.82 -3.89
CA LYS A 84 3.64 1.67 -4.51
C LYS A 84 4.09 0.37 -3.84
N MET A 85 3.16 -0.41 -3.29
CA MET A 85 3.43 -1.65 -2.54
C MET A 85 2.70 -2.84 -3.16
N LEU A 86 3.21 -4.06 -2.95
CA LEU A 86 2.45 -5.26 -3.31
C LEU A 86 1.14 -5.36 -2.51
N PRO A 87 0.05 -5.84 -3.14
CA PRO A 87 -1.25 -5.97 -2.49
C PRO A 87 -1.28 -7.09 -1.44
N SER A 88 -0.24 -7.92 -1.36
CA SER A 88 -0.12 -9.10 -0.47
C SER A 88 -0.42 -8.81 1.00
N ALA A 89 -0.13 -7.60 1.48
CA ALA A 89 -0.42 -7.19 2.86
C ALA A 89 -1.62 -6.23 2.99
N GLY A 90 -2.25 -5.83 1.88
CA GLY A 90 -3.36 -4.87 1.87
C GLY A 90 -3.00 -3.47 2.36
N ARG A 91 -1.71 -3.08 2.31
CA ARG A 91 -1.21 -1.86 2.97
C ARG A 91 -1.22 -0.60 2.10
N GLY A 92 -1.33 -0.71 0.79
CA GLY A 92 -1.30 0.45 -0.12
C GLY A 92 -2.42 1.45 0.18
N ALA A 93 -3.69 1.01 0.11
CA ALA A 93 -4.85 1.86 0.39
C ALA A 93 -4.84 2.41 1.82
N VAL A 94 -4.43 1.60 2.81
CA VAL A 94 -4.29 2.04 4.20
C VAL A 94 -3.25 3.16 4.29
N ASN A 95 -2.06 3.00 3.71
CA ASN A 95 -1.03 4.03 3.73
C ASN A 95 -1.46 5.31 3.02
N ALA A 96 -2.19 5.21 1.90
CA ALA A 96 -2.77 6.38 1.24
C ALA A 96 -3.74 7.14 2.16
N MET A 97 -4.61 6.43 2.90
CA MET A 97 -5.49 7.07 3.88
C MET A 97 -4.72 7.72 5.03
N LEU A 98 -3.69 7.05 5.54
CA LEU A 98 -2.83 7.60 6.59
C LEU A 98 -2.11 8.87 6.13
N ASP A 99 -1.63 8.90 4.89
CA ASP A 99 -1.06 10.11 4.29
C ASP A 99 -2.07 11.25 4.25
N ALA A 100 -3.29 10.98 3.79
CA ALA A 100 -4.35 11.98 3.71
C ALA A 100 -4.64 12.61 5.08
N VAL A 101 -4.69 11.79 6.13
CA VAL A 101 -4.91 12.25 7.51
C VAL A 101 -3.78 13.18 7.95
N ILE A 102 -2.51 12.80 7.73
CA ILE A 102 -1.38 13.62 8.14
C ILE A 102 -1.30 14.92 7.33
N ILE A 103 -1.51 14.87 6.02
CA ILE A 103 -1.56 16.08 5.17
C ILE A 103 -2.70 17.00 5.63
N ALA A 104 -3.89 16.46 5.88
CA ALA A 104 -5.03 17.24 6.36
C ALA A 104 -4.75 17.91 7.72
N ASN A 105 -4.14 17.18 8.66
CA ASN A 105 -3.72 17.74 9.94
C ASN A 105 -2.70 18.88 9.76
N SER A 106 -1.68 18.66 8.93
CA SER A 106 -0.66 19.66 8.59
C SER A 106 -1.27 20.93 7.99
N LEU A 107 -2.21 20.79 7.05
CA LEU A 107 -2.91 21.92 6.43
C LEU A 107 -3.85 22.63 7.41
N TYR A 108 -4.52 21.90 8.29
CA TYR A 108 -5.43 22.45 9.30
C TYR A 108 -4.70 23.42 10.23
N GLU A 109 -3.47 23.11 10.64
CA GLU A 109 -2.67 23.99 11.52
C GLU A 109 -2.37 25.36 10.90
N ILE A 110 -2.21 25.44 9.57
CA ILE A 110 -1.79 26.66 8.86
C ILE A 110 -2.92 27.34 8.10
N ALA A 111 -4.14 26.81 8.16
CA ALA A 111 -5.26 27.23 7.31
C ALA A 111 -5.58 28.75 7.38
N ASP A 112 -5.38 29.38 8.54
CA ASP A 112 -5.73 30.79 8.76
C ASP A 112 -4.60 31.75 8.38
N ASN A 113 -3.39 31.23 8.12
CA ASN A 113 -2.19 32.03 7.90
C ASN A 113 -1.20 31.34 6.94
N ALA A 114 -1.71 30.71 5.89
CA ALA A 114 -0.89 29.97 4.94
C ALA A 114 0.15 30.87 4.25
N THR A 115 1.43 30.54 4.43
CA THR A 115 2.57 31.17 3.73
C THR A 115 3.34 30.10 2.97
N TYR A 116 4.23 30.52 2.08
CA TYR A 116 5.09 29.57 1.38
C TYR A 116 5.94 28.74 2.36
N GLU A 117 6.51 29.39 3.37
CA GLU A 117 7.42 28.82 4.35
C GLU A 117 6.73 27.79 5.25
N ASN A 118 5.49 28.09 5.70
CA ASN A 118 4.76 27.17 6.56
C ASN A 118 4.16 25.98 5.79
N ILE A 119 3.80 26.16 4.51
CA ILE A 119 3.39 25.05 3.63
C ILE A 119 4.56 24.09 3.42
N ASP A 120 5.73 24.61 3.04
CA ASP A 120 6.93 23.80 2.82
C ASP A 120 7.33 23.03 4.09
N SER A 121 7.32 23.72 5.25
CA SER A 121 7.57 23.11 6.55
C SER A 121 6.55 22.01 6.89
N ALA A 122 5.26 22.24 6.63
CA ALA A 122 4.20 21.29 6.90
C ALA A 122 4.30 20.02 6.04
N PHE A 123 4.71 20.16 4.77
CA PHE A 123 4.94 19.02 3.87
C PHE A 123 6.24 18.26 4.22
N LYS A 124 7.26 18.97 4.69
CA LYS A 124 8.48 18.35 5.26
C LYS A 124 8.18 17.53 6.50
N GLU A 125 7.34 18.03 7.41
CA GLU A 125 6.88 17.28 8.58
C GLU A 125 6.11 16.02 8.17
N TYR A 126 5.17 16.14 7.21
CA TYR A 126 4.46 14.99 6.64
C TYR A 126 5.43 13.92 6.11
N TYR A 127 6.41 14.29 5.29
CA TYR A 127 7.40 13.35 4.76
C TYR A 127 8.21 12.68 5.89
N THR A 128 8.66 13.47 6.86
CA THR A 128 9.49 12.98 7.97
C THR A 128 8.74 11.97 8.85
N GLU A 129 7.43 12.18 9.05
CA GLU A 129 6.59 11.27 9.81
C GLU A 129 6.22 10.00 9.01
N ARG A 130 5.82 10.17 7.75
CA ARG A 130 5.18 9.09 6.97
C ARG A 130 6.17 8.21 6.20
N TYR A 131 7.29 8.75 5.73
CA TYR A 131 8.30 7.97 5.00
C TYR A 131 8.80 6.73 5.75
N PRO A 132 9.22 6.80 7.04
CA PRO A 132 9.68 5.61 7.75
C PRO A 132 8.58 4.55 7.94
N GLN A 133 7.33 4.98 8.13
CA GLN A 133 6.19 4.06 8.26
C GLN A 133 5.89 3.36 6.94
N ALA A 134 5.80 4.11 5.83
CA ALA A 134 5.59 3.55 4.51
C ALA A 134 6.73 2.60 4.10
N LYS A 135 7.98 2.92 4.45
CA LYS A 135 9.12 2.01 4.24
C LYS A 135 8.95 0.69 5.00
N SER A 136 8.56 0.76 6.27
CA SER A 136 8.35 -0.44 7.09
C SER A 136 7.24 -1.33 6.53
N ASP A 137 6.14 -0.71 6.08
CA ASP A 137 5.00 -1.41 5.47
C ASP A 137 5.33 -2.01 4.10
N LEU A 138 6.14 -1.35 3.28
CA LEU A 138 6.66 -1.90 2.03
C LEU A 138 7.50 -3.16 2.31
N GLU A 139 8.46 -3.08 3.23
CA GLU A 139 9.30 -4.23 3.62
C GLU A 139 8.47 -5.38 4.21
N ALA A 140 7.42 -5.07 4.98
CA ALA A 140 6.48 -6.07 5.48
C ALA A 140 5.69 -6.74 4.33
N SER A 141 5.21 -5.95 3.37
CA SER A 141 4.49 -6.45 2.19
C SER A 141 5.36 -7.37 1.34
N GLN A 142 6.64 -7.03 1.16
CA GLN A 142 7.62 -7.88 0.49
C GLN A 142 7.84 -9.20 1.22
N ARG A 143 7.99 -9.18 2.55
CA ARG A 143 8.13 -10.40 3.35
C ARG A 143 6.91 -11.31 3.23
N ILE A 144 5.71 -10.74 3.31
CA ILE A 144 4.45 -11.50 3.15
C ILE A 144 4.33 -12.05 1.74
N SER A 145 4.69 -11.27 0.71
CA SER A 145 4.69 -11.73 -0.68
C SER A 145 5.61 -12.94 -0.88
N LYS A 146 6.84 -12.88 -0.37
CA LYS A 146 7.77 -14.02 -0.41
C LYS A 146 7.25 -15.23 0.36
N LEU A 147 6.61 -15.00 1.50
CA LEU A 147 6.01 -16.07 2.29
C LEU A 147 4.89 -16.78 1.51
N VAL A 148 4.01 -16.03 0.86
CA VAL A 148 2.83 -16.58 0.16
C VAL A 148 3.20 -17.14 -1.21
N ALA A 149 3.93 -16.38 -2.02
CA ALA A 149 4.15 -16.65 -3.44
C ALA A 149 5.60 -16.98 -3.81
N GLY A 150 6.53 -16.94 -2.86
CA GLY A 150 7.93 -17.31 -3.08
C GLY A 150 8.09 -18.74 -3.59
N GLN A 151 9.02 -18.93 -4.52
CA GLN A 151 9.21 -20.16 -5.29
C GLN A 151 10.57 -20.83 -4.99
N THR A 152 11.45 -20.17 -4.25
CA THR A 152 12.73 -20.78 -3.86
C THR A 152 12.52 -21.86 -2.80
N TRP A 153 13.46 -22.80 -2.71
CA TRP A 153 13.40 -23.87 -1.71
C TRP A 153 13.36 -23.32 -0.27
N MET A 154 14.08 -22.23 0.02
CA MET A 154 14.09 -21.57 1.32
C MET A 154 12.76 -20.89 1.65
N GLU A 155 12.12 -20.24 0.66
CA GLU A 155 10.79 -19.64 0.82
C GLU A 155 9.74 -20.72 1.06
N ASN A 156 9.80 -21.84 0.32
CA ASN A 156 8.92 -22.99 0.51
C ASN A 156 9.06 -23.59 1.92
N LEU A 157 10.30 -23.74 2.41
CA LEU A 157 10.56 -24.20 3.78
C LEU A 157 10.01 -23.22 4.82
N THR A 158 10.26 -21.92 4.61
CA THR A 158 9.78 -20.87 5.51
C THR A 158 8.24 -20.84 5.55
N ARG A 159 7.58 -20.94 4.39
CA ARG A 159 6.12 -21.05 4.29
C ARG A 159 5.59 -22.24 5.08
N LYS A 160 6.18 -23.43 4.92
CA LYS A 160 5.79 -24.63 5.69
C LYS A 160 5.96 -24.44 7.19
N ILE A 161 7.06 -23.82 7.63
CA ILE A 161 7.31 -23.60 9.05
C ILE A 161 6.30 -22.61 9.62
N VAL A 162 6.14 -21.46 8.96
CA VAL A 162 5.26 -20.38 9.45
C VAL A 162 3.80 -20.83 9.46
N LEU A 163 3.30 -21.43 8.38
CA LEU A 163 1.88 -21.79 8.28
C LEU A 163 1.48 -22.96 9.19
N ASN A 164 2.39 -23.89 9.51
CA ASN A 164 2.06 -25.05 10.33
C ASN A 164 2.45 -24.90 11.82
N TYR A 165 3.48 -24.09 12.13
CA TYR A 165 4.05 -24.06 13.48
C TYR A 165 4.06 -22.68 14.14
N MET A 166 3.73 -21.59 13.43
CA MET A 166 3.74 -20.27 14.06
C MET A 166 2.60 -20.14 15.08
N PRO A 167 2.91 -19.86 16.36
CA PRO A 167 1.89 -19.62 17.38
C PRO A 167 1.03 -18.41 17.03
N ALA A 168 -0.28 -18.53 17.27
CA ALA A 168 -1.23 -17.43 17.09
C ALA A 168 -0.88 -16.18 17.92
N SER A 169 -0.20 -16.34 19.06
CA SER A 169 0.26 -15.22 19.89
C SER A 169 1.30 -14.35 19.18
N LEU A 170 2.23 -14.95 18.44
CA LEU A 170 3.24 -14.23 17.66
C LEU A 170 2.61 -13.50 16.48
N LEU A 171 1.68 -14.16 15.76
CA LEU A 171 0.90 -13.51 14.70
C LEU A 171 0.09 -12.32 15.24
N ARG A 172 -0.58 -12.50 16.39
CA ARG A 172 -1.32 -11.43 17.06
C ARG A 172 -0.41 -10.29 17.48
N MET A 173 0.77 -10.57 18.04
CA MET A 173 1.72 -9.54 18.44
C MET A 173 2.22 -8.73 17.24
N ALA A 174 2.59 -9.41 16.14
CA ALA A 174 3.00 -8.75 14.91
C ALA A 174 1.86 -7.88 14.33
N TYR A 175 0.63 -8.40 14.33
CA TYR A 175 -0.54 -7.65 13.90
C TYR A 175 -0.78 -6.40 14.75
N VAL A 176 -0.79 -6.53 16.09
CA VAL A 176 -0.98 -5.40 17.02
C VAL A 176 0.08 -4.33 16.80
N LYS A 177 1.36 -4.73 16.64
CA LYS A 177 2.44 -3.79 16.34
C LYS A 177 2.20 -3.05 15.02
N SER A 178 1.75 -3.76 13.97
CA SER A 178 1.44 -3.16 12.66
C SER A 178 0.21 -2.25 12.66
N ALA A 179 -0.62 -2.32 13.71
CA ALA A 179 -1.85 -1.53 13.86
C ALA A 179 -1.69 -0.41 14.90
N ALA A 180 -0.51 -0.26 15.51
CA ALA A 180 -0.24 0.74 16.55
C ALA A 180 -0.19 2.16 15.98
N TYR A 181 0.39 2.33 14.78
CA TYR A 181 0.41 3.60 14.06
C TYR A 181 -0.94 3.82 13.36
N ARG A 182 -1.73 4.73 13.91
CA ARG A 182 -3.08 5.07 13.42
C ARG A 182 -3.42 6.52 13.77
N PRO A 183 -2.78 7.50 13.11
CA PRO A 183 -3.13 8.90 13.25
C PRO A 183 -4.61 9.14 12.95
N GLN A 184 -5.20 10.10 13.65
CA GLN A 184 -6.57 10.57 13.49
C GLN A 184 -6.57 12.01 13.01
N ALA A 185 -7.66 12.43 12.37
CA ALA A 185 -7.86 13.82 12.02
C ALA A 185 -8.05 14.66 13.30
N ASN A 186 -7.14 15.60 13.54
CA ASN A 186 -7.09 16.37 14.79
C ASN A 186 -8.24 17.36 14.96
N PHE A 187 -8.89 17.70 13.86
CA PHE A 187 -10.06 18.58 13.81
C PHE A 187 -11.40 17.84 13.98
N LEU A 188 -11.36 16.53 14.22
CA LEU A 188 -12.54 15.71 14.51
C LEU A 188 -12.49 15.18 15.96
N PRO A 189 -13.65 14.84 16.56
CA PRO A 189 -13.68 14.14 17.84
C PRO A 189 -12.87 12.85 17.78
N LYS A 190 -12.01 12.63 18.77
CA LYS A 190 -11.20 11.41 18.84
C LYS A 190 -12.08 10.19 19.06
N ILE A 191 -11.74 9.12 18.35
CA ILE A 191 -12.39 7.83 18.50
C ILE A 191 -11.96 7.21 19.81
N GLU A 192 -12.95 6.73 20.58
CA GLU A 192 -12.73 6.01 21.82
C GLU A 192 -11.85 4.76 21.58
N TYR A 193 -10.89 4.56 22.47
CA TYR A 193 -10.01 3.41 22.42
C TYR A 193 -10.75 2.15 22.87
N ARG A 194 -11.12 1.28 21.92
CA ARG A 194 -11.83 0.00 22.17
C ARG A 194 -10.93 -1.25 22.14
N GLY A 195 -9.62 -1.06 21.95
CA GLY A 195 -8.67 -2.17 21.74
C GLY A 195 -8.03 -2.68 23.03
N SER A 196 -7.21 -3.73 22.91
CA SER A 196 -6.32 -4.20 23.99
C SER A 196 -4.83 -3.97 23.71
N GLY A 197 -4.49 -3.49 22.50
CA GLY A 197 -3.10 -3.28 22.06
C GLY A 197 -2.66 -1.82 22.17
N LYS A 198 -1.43 -1.59 22.61
CA LYS A 198 -0.86 -0.24 22.71
C LYS A 198 -0.91 0.50 21.36
N VAL A 199 -1.28 1.77 21.40
CA VAL A 199 -1.42 2.65 20.25
C VAL A 199 -0.43 3.80 20.37
N ASP A 200 0.10 4.24 19.24
CA ASP A 200 1.00 5.38 19.23
C ASP A 200 0.26 6.67 19.61
N PRO A 201 0.90 7.56 20.39
CA PRO A 201 0.28 8.80 20.83
C PRO A 201 -0.13 9.66 19.63
N GLN A 202 -1.27 10.32 19.74
CA GLN A 202 -1.75 11.25 18.71
C GLN A 202 -1.03 12.60 18.87
N LYS A 203 -0.63 13.22 17.75
CA LYS A 203 -0.11 14.59 17.76
C LYS A 203 -1.28 15.56 17.89
N GLU A 204 -1.41 16.25 19.01
CA GLU A 204 -2.49 17.22 19.23
C GLU A 204 -2.39 18.43 18.30
N SER A 205 -3.54 19.01 17.94
CA SER A 205 -3.59 20.29 17.22
C SER A 205 -3.22 21.45 18.14
N LYS A 206 -2.44 22.41 17.67
CA LYS A 206 -2.17 23.64 18.44
C LYS A 206 -3.43 24.49 18.57
N LYS A 207 -4.31 24.42 17.57
CA LYS A 207 -5.61 25.12 17.56
C LYS A 207 -6.58 24.56 18.60
N SER A 208 -6.58 23.25 18.85
CA SER A 208 -7.45 22.65 19.87
C SER A 208 -6.98 22.92 21.30
N VAL A 209 -5.66 23.03 21.52
CA VAL A 209 -5.09 23.34 22.83
C VAL A 209 -5.30 24.81 23.21
N ALA A 210 -5.31 25.72 22.23
CA ALA A 210 -5.54 27.15 22.47
C ALA A 210 -7.02 27.52 22.75
N ALA A 211 -7.95 26.60 22.51
CA ALA A 211 -9.39 26.80 22.69
C ALA A 211 -9.94 26.33 24.06
N VAL A 212 -9.07 25.84 24.94
CA VAL A 212 -9.36 25.39 26.32
C VAL A 212 -8.71 26.36 27.31
#